data_AF-A0A5N4E1K7-F1
#
_entry.id   AF-A0A5N4E1K7-F1
#
_cell.length_a   1.000
_cell.length_b   1.000
_cell.length_c   1.000
_cell.angle_alpha   90.00
_cell.angle_beta   90.00
_cell.angle_gamma   90.00
#
_symmetry.space_group_name_H-M   'P 1'
#
loop_
_entity.id
_entity.type
_entity.pdbx_description
1 polymer ?
#
loop_
_entity_poly.entity_id
_entity_poly.type
_entity_poly.pdbx_seq_one_letter_code
_entity_poly.pdbx_strand_id
1 'polypeptide(L)'
;MDFMLRYMYNQESVDWIGDYNEPLTGFSWRGGSERETTGIQIWSEIFLIDKPDGKKVAVLLMDTQGTFDSQSTLRDSATVFALSTMISSIQMFSVHWKEQEEIVIKKQTAKER
;
A
#
# COMPACT_ATOMS: atom_id res chain seq x y z
N MET A 1 4.96 -3.30 0.08
CA MET A 1 5.13 -2.10 -0.77
C MET A 1 6.54 -2.00 -1.34
N ASP A 2 7.57 -2.38 -0.59
CA ASP A 2 8.97 -2.17 -1.00
C ASP A 2 9.42 -2.90 -2.28
N PHE A 3 8.83 -4.05 -2.62
CA PHE A 3 9.08 -4.65 -3.94
C PHE A 3 8.56 -3.78 -5.09
N MET A 4 7.49 -3.02 -4.88
CA MET A 4 7.04 -2.03 -5.86
C MET A 4 8.05 -0.88 -5.95
N LEU A 5 8.64 -0.44 -4.84
CA LEU A 5 9.73 0.54 -4.89
C LEU A 5 10.90 0.03 -5.72
N ARG A 6 11.36 -1.20 -5.48
CA ARG A 6 12.42 -1.82 -6.30
C ARG A 6 12.04 -1.85 -7.78
N TYR A 7 10.81 -2.23 -8.10
CA TYR A 7 10.31 -2.18 -9.48
C TYR A 7 10.37 -0.76 -10.05
N MET A 8 9.84 0.23 -9.32
CA MET A 8 9.80 1.63 -9.78
C MET A 8 11.20 2.22 -10.02
N TYR A 9 12.21 1.85 -9.22
CA TYR A 9 13.59 2.29 -9.43
C TYR A 9 14.32 1.54 -10.55
N ASN A 10 13.89 0.32 -10.90
CA ASN A 10 14.61 -0.57 -11.81
C ASN A 10 13.77 -1.03 -13.01
N GLN A 11 12.79 -0.24 -13.45
CA GLN A 11 11.81 -0.64 -14.48
C GLN A 11 12.43 -1.07 -15.81
N GLU A 12 13.59 -0.52 -16.16
CA GLU A 12 14.31 -0.83 -17.41
C GLU A 12 15.20 -2.08 -17.28
N SER A 13 15.41 -2.58 -16.07
CA SER A 13 16.20 -3.77 -15.80
C SER A 13 15.36 -5.03 -15.95
N VAL A 14 15.92 -6.05 -16.61
CA VAL A 14 15.33 -7.40 -16.64
C VAL A 14 15.31 -8.02 -15.24
N ASP A 15 16.33 -7.72 -14.43
CA ASP A 15 16.51 -8.23 -13.06
C ASP A 15 16.08 -7.19 -12.02
N TRP A 16 14.96 -6.50 -12.26
CA TRP A 16 14.44 -5.43 -11.39
C TRP A 16 14.18 -5.86 -9.94
N ILE A 17 14.02 -7.17 -9.70
CA ILE A 17 13.73 -7.73 -8.38
C ILE A 17 14.91 -7.55 -7.39
N GLY A 18 16.12 -7.34 -7.93
CA GLY A 18 17.36 -7.19 -7.17
C GLY A 18 18.03 -8.53 -6.85
N ASP A 19 19.16 -8.48 -6.15
CA ASP A 19 19.87 -9.67 -5.70
C ASP A 19 19.05 -10.40 -4.60
N TYR A 20 19.08 -11.72 -4.60
CA TYR A 20 18.44 -12.56 -3.58
C TYR A 20 19.00 -12.32 -2.16
N ASN A 21 20.22 -11.83 -2.05
CA ASN A 21 20.89 -11.51 -0.79
C ASN A 21 20.78 -10.03 -0.41
N GLU A 22 20.21 -9.19 -1.28
CA GLU A 22 20.04 -7.76 -0.99
C GLU A 22 18.83 -7.55 -0.07
N PRO A 23 18.99 -6.88 1.08
CA PRO A 23 17.88 -6.61 1.99
C PRO A 23 16.85 -5.67 1.35
N LEU A 24 15.58 -5.93 1.61
CA LEU A 24 14.49 -5.10 1.11
C LEU A 24 14.40 -3.82 1.96
N THR A 25 14.60 -2.67 1.32
CA THR A 25 14.55 -1.35 1.93
C THR A 25 13.45 -0.52 1.30
N GLY A 26 12.88 0.42 2.05
CA GLY A 26 11.72 1.19 1.62
C GLY A 26 10.92 1.73 2.79
N PHE A 27 9.62 1.48 2.79
CA PHE A 27 8.77 1.80 3.93
C PHE A 27 9.23 1.02 5.17
N SER A 28 9.01 1.57 6.37
CA SER A 28 9.34 0.83 7.58
C SER A 28 8.47 -0.42 7.67
N TRP A 29 9.08 -1.59 7.72
CA TRP A 29 8.39 -2.86 7.90
C TRP A 29 9.13 -3.72 8.92
N ARG A 30 8.39 -4.43 9.77
CA ARG A 30 8.95 -5.46 10.66
C ARG A 30 8.05 -6.68 10.68
N GLY A 31 8.65 -7.86 10.85
CA GLY A 31 7.91 -9.06 11.22
C GLY A 31 7.47 -8.98 12.68
N GLY A 32 6.27 -9.47 12.98
CA GLY A 32 5.73 -9.50 14.33
C GLY A 32 4.22 -9.22 14.36
N SER A 33 3.59 -9.45 15.51
CA SER A 33 2.18 -9.14 15.74
C SER A 33 1.92 -7.67 16.07
N GLU A 34 2.99 -6.90 16.30
CA GLU A 34 2.89 -5.49 16.64
C GLU A 34 2.98 -4.61 15.39
N ARG A 35 2.23 -3.52 15.46
CA ARG A 35 2.11 -2.52 14.42
C ARG A 35 3.44 -1.85 14.08
N GLU A 36 3.61 -1.49 12.81
CA GLU A 36 4.72 -0.68 12.31
C GLU A 36 4.22 0.63 11.67
N THR A 37 3.36 0.58 10.65
CA THR A 37 2.81 1.78 9.98
C THR A 37 1.67 2.42 10.77
N THR A 38 1.68 3.75 10.89
CA THR A 38 0.60 4.55 11.52
C THR A 38 -0.01 5.53 10.52
N GLY A 39 -1.34 5.48 10.36
CA GLY A 39 -2.05 6.33 9.42
C GLY A 39 -1.75 6.00 7.95
N ILE A 40 -1.36 7.01 7.18
CA ILE A 40 -1.02 6.91 5.75
C ILE A 40 0.38 7.48 5.55
N GLN A 41 1.28 6.69 4.96
CA GLN A 41 2.61 7.11 4.55
C GLN A 41 2.68 7.15 3.04
N ILE A 42 3.31 8.19 2.50
CA ILE A 42 3.55 8.34 1.06
C ILE A 42 5.06 8.33 0.84
N TRP A 43 5.51 7.63 -0.20
CA TRP A 43 6.93 7.63 -0.56
C TRP A 43 7.38 9.05 -0.89
N SER A 44 8.56 9.44 -0.41
CA SER A 44 9.06 10.82 -0.55
C SER A 44 9.37 11.20 -2.00
N GLU A 45 9.63 10.21 -2.86
CA GLU A 45 9.90 10.41 -4.27
C GLU A 45 8.67 10.09 -5.13
N ILE A 46 8.39 10.98 -6.09
CA ILE A 46 7.35 10.78 -7.10
C ILE A 46 8.01 10.23 -8.36
N PHE A 47 7.52 9.09 -8.85
CA PHE A 47 8.05 8.47 -10.05
C PHE A 47 7.35 9.00 -11.30
N LEU A 48 8.12 9.52 -12.27
CA LEU A 48 7.58 9.99 -13.54
C LEU A 48 7.67 8.89 -14.59
N ILE A 49 6.53 8.38 -15.03
CA ILE A 49 6.45 7.25 -15.97
C ILE A 49 5.88 7.71 -17.30
N ASP A 50 6.55 7.36 -18.39
CA ASP A 50 6.05 7.52 -19.75
C ASP A 50 5.03 6.42 -20.07
N LYS A 51 3.79 6.82 -20.34
CA LYS A 51 2.75 5.90 -20.81
C LYS A 51 2.95 5.55 -22.29
N PRO A 52 2.39 4.42 -22.76
CA PRO A 52 2.42 4.05 -24.17
C PRO A 52 1.77 5.09 -25.11
N ASP A 53 0.90 5.95 -24.58
CA ASP A 53 0.28 7.06 -25.32
C ASP A 53 1.18 8.32 -25.41
N GLY A 54 2.41 8.25 -24.91
CA GLY A 54 3.39 9.34 -24.92
C GLY A 54 3.21 10.38 -23.80
N LYS A 55 2.25 10.19 -22.88
CA LYS A 55 2.05 11.09 -21.75
C LYS A 55 2.89 10.68 -20.55
N LYS A 56 3.48 11.66 -19.87
CA LYS A 56 4.11 11.45 -18.56
C LYS A 56 3.06 11.49 -17.45
N VAL A 57 3.14 10.53 -16.54
CA VAL A 57 2.32 10.51 -15.33
C VAL A 57 3.19 10.43 -14.08
N ALA A 58 2.73 11.10 -13.02
CA ALA A 58 3.29 10.98 -11.69
C ALA A 58 2.66 9.79 -10.97
N VAL A 59 3.48 8.85 -10.52
CA VAL A 59 3.08 7.71 -9.70
C VAL A 59 3.52 7.97 -8.26
N LEU A 60 2.55 7.95 -7.35
CA LEU A 60 2.77 8.04 -5.91
C LEU A 60 2.47 6.67 -5.31
N LEU A 61 3.37 6.20 -4.44
CA LEU A 61 3.15 4.99 -3.66
C LEU A 61 2.74 5.37 -2.24
N MET A 62 1.67 4.73 -1.77
CA MET A 62 1.07 4.98 -0.48
C MET A 62 1.01 3.67 0.30
N ASP A 63 1.62 3.64 1.48
CA ASP A 63 1.49 2.56 2.45
C ASP A 63 0.53 2.99 3.56
N THR A 64 -0.46 2.15 3.86
CA THR A 64 -1.53 2.46 4.81
C THR A 64 -1.49 1.52 5.98
N GLN A 65 -1.80 2.03 7.16
CA GLN A 65 -1.99 1.22 8.36
C GLN A 65 -3.02 0.09 8.13
N GLY A 66 -2.70 -1.11 8.63
CA GLY A 66 -3.60 -2.26 8.62
C GLY A 66 -4.85 -2.03 9.47
N THR A 67 -5.99 -2.51 8.98
CA THR A 67 -7.32 -2.21 9.55
C THR A 67 -7.70 -3.00 10.81
N PHE A 68 -6.81 -3.89 11.29
CA PHE A 68 -7.06 -4.86 12.36
C PHE A 68 -5.91 -4.96 13.39
N ASP A 69 -5.25 -3.84 13.70
CA ASP A 69 -4.37 -3.83 14.88
C ASP A 69 -5.18 -3.76 16.18
N SER A 70 -4.65 -4.35 17.26
CA SER A 70 -5.30 -4.44 18.57
C SER A 70 -5.41 -3.12 19.32
N GLN A 71 -4.90 -2.02 18.75
CA GLN A 71 -4.78 -0.72 19.41
C GLN A 71 -5.67 0.37 18.79
N SER A 72 -6.14 0.19 17.55
CA SER A 72 -6.92 1.18 16.82
C SER A 72 -8.41 0.93 16.96
N THR A 73 -9.18 2.01 17.08
CA THR A 73 -10.64 1.87 17.05
C THR A 73 -11.09 1.52 15.63
N LEU A 74 -12.24 0.85 15.52
CA LEU A 74 -12.88 0.58 14.22
C LEU A 74 -13.05 1.85 13.37
N ARG A 75 -13.24 3.00 14.03
CA ARG A 75 -13.39 4.32 13.40
C ARG A 75 -12.08 4.84 12.80
N ASP A 76 -10.95 4.65 13.47
CA ASP A 76 -9.65 5.10 12.97
C ASP A 76 -9.25 4.31 11.72
N SER A 77 -9.43 2.98 11.78
CA SER A 77 -9.23 2.09 10.63
C SER A 77 -10.15 2.45 9.46
N ALA A 78 -11.43 2.74 9.72
CA ALA A 78 -12.37 3.16 8.68
C ALA A 78 -11.99 4.51 8.06
N THR A 79 -11.45 5.44 8.86
CA THR A 79 -11.01 6.75 8.38
C THR A 79 -9.79 6.63 7.48
N VAL A 80 -8.76 5.87 7.89
CA VAL A 80 -7.57 5.60 7.07
C VAL A 80 -7.98 4.91 5.77
N PHE A 81 -8.85 3.90 5.84
CA PHE A 81 -9.32 3.17 4.68
C PHE A 81 -10.14 4.05 3.71
N ALA A 82 -11.05 4.86 4.23
CA ALA A 82 -11.87 5.75 3.40
C ALA A 82 -11.00 6.81 2.72
N LEU A 83 -10.08 7.45 3.46
CA LEU A 83 -9.16 8.43 2.90
C LEU A 83 -8.24 7.82 1.85
N SER A 84 -7.65 6.64 2.11
CA SER A 84 -6.78 5.97 1.13
C SER A 84 -7.55 5.62 -0.14
N THR A 85 -8.80 5.18 -0.01
CA THR A 85 -9.66 4.83 -1.14
C THR A 85 -10.05 6.05 -1.96
N MET A 86 -10.33 7.19 -1.31
CA MET A 86 -10.68 8.43 -2.02
C MET A 86 -9.48 9.07 -2.74
N ILE A 87 -8.27 8.95 -2.17
CA ILE A 87 -7.06 9.55 -2.73
C ILE A 87 -6.44 8.66 -3.81
N SER A 88 -6.49 7.34 -3.64
CA SER A 88 -5.88 6.41 -4.58
C SER A 88 -6.73 6.20 -5.83
N SER A 89 -6.07 6.11 -6.97
CA SER A 89 -6.67 5.59 -8.21
C SER A 89 -6.70 4.07 -8.24
N ILE A 90 -5.75 3.43 -7.54
CA ILE A 90 -5.62 1.97 -7.42
C ILE A 90 -5.43 1.64 -5.94
N GLN A 91 -6.39 0.91 -5.37
CA GLN A 91 -6.33 0.42 -3.99
C GLN A 91 -6.04 -1.09 -4.00
N MET A 92 -4.88 -1.48 -3.45
CA MET A 92 -4.58 -2.88 -3.18
C MET A 92 -5.00 -3.24 -1.77
N PHE A 93 -5.80 -4.30 -1.65
CA PHE A 93 -6.33 -4.75 -0.38
C PHE A 93 -5.71 -6.10 -0.01
N SER A 94 -4.76 -6.08 0.91
CA SER A 94 -4.10 -7.28 1.43
C SER A 94 -5.08 -8.06 2.31
N VAL A 95 -5.54 -9.21 1.84
CA VAL A 95 -6.40 -10.13 2.60
C VAL A 95 -5.56 -11.27 3.17
N HIS A 96 -5.65 -11.51 4.47
CA HIS A 96 -5.24 -12.79 5.02
C HIS A 96 -6.42 -13.78 4.96
N TRP A 97 -6.13 -15.06 4.74
CA TRP A 97 -7.17 -16.10 4.52
C TRP A 97 -8.21 -16.16 5.65
N LYS A 98 -7.82 -15.86 6.89
CA LYS A 98 -8.71 -15.90 8.07
C LYS A 98 -9.64 -14.70 8.22
N GLU A 99 -9.40 -13.60 7.52
CA GLU A 99 -10.12 -12.33 7.72
C GLU A 99 -11.17 -12.03 6.63
N GLN A 100 -11.37 -12.97 5.70
CA GLN A 100 -12.22 -12.80 4.50
C GLN A 100 -13.64 -12.31 4.81
N GLU A 101 -14.31 -12.82 5.85
CA GLU A 101 -15.71 -12.48 6.15
C GLU A 101 -15.88 -11.04 6.69
N GLU A 102 -15.02 -10.60 7.62
CA GLU A 102 -15.13 -9.25 8.21
C GLU A 102 -14.80 -8.14 7.20
N ILE A 103 -13.93 -8.44 6.23
CA ILE A 103 -13.54 -7.50 5.18
C ILE A 103 -14.69 -7.22 4.21
N VAL A 104 -15.46 -8.24 3.85
CA VAL A 104 -16.62 -8.09 2.95
C VAL A 104 -17.65 -7.12 3.55
N ILE A 105 -17.92 -7.24 4.85
CA ILE A 105 -18.86 -6.37 5.57
C ILE A 105 -18.36 -4.92 5.57
N LYS A 106 -17.08 -4.68 5.90
CA LYS A 106 -16.52 -3.31 5.91
C LYS A 106 -16.49 -2.66 4.52
N LYS A 107 -16.24 -3.44 3.46
CA LYS A 107 -16.30 -2.95 2.06
C LYS A 107 -17.71 -2.51 1.67
N GLN A 108 -18.73 -3.25 2.10
CA GLN A 108 -20.14 -2.91 1.84
C GLN A 108 -20.50 -1.58 2.53
N THR A 109 -20.17 -1.43 3.82
CA THR A 109 -20.48 -0.23 4.61
C THR A 109 -19.75 1.03 4.11
N ALA A 110 -18.52 0.89 3.59
CA ALA A 110 -17.77 2.02 3.03
C ALA A 110 -18.25 2.46 1.63
N LYS A 111 -18.93 1.58 0.87
CA LYS A 111 -19.54 1.91 -0.42
C LYS A 111 -20.95 2.50 -0.31
N GLU A 112 -21.65 2.24 0.79
CA GLU A 112 -23.05 2.62 1.00
C GLU A 112 -23.21 3.98 1.74
N ARG A 113 -22.13 4.75 1.89
CA ARG A 113 -22.12 6.13 2.39
C ARG A 113 -21.42 7.03 1.40
#